data_AF-A0A381UM65-F1
#
_entry.id   AF-A0A381UM65-F1
#
_cell.length_a   1.000
_cell.length_b   1.000
_cell.length_c   1.000
_cell.angle_alpha   90.00
_cell.angle_beta   90.00
_cell.angle_gamma   90.00
#
_symmetry.space_group_name_H-M   'P 1'
#
loop_
_entity.id
_entity.type
_entity.pdbx_description
1 polymer ?
#
loop_
_entity_poly.entity_id
_entity_poly.type
_entity_poly.pdbx_seq_one_letter_code
_entity_poly.pdbx_strand_id
1 'polypeptide(L)'
;VQGAPTDQSPTGPDGRCLIVPLDDDGVRIENTWQAMSLRATMSNDVVLDQVFFPDERVAVFTRPAPGKTWVGAAPAALQAAGLAAGRLVTGPIMLGSPKRLWIVQSSSPRDEI
;
A
#
# COMPACT_ATOMS: atom_id res chain seq x y z
N VAL A 1 -29.42 -23.56 10.97
CA VAL A 1 -29.37 -22.15 10.52
C VAL A 1 -28.81 -21.35 11.68
N GLN A 2 -27.49 -21.13 11.71
CA GLN A 2 -26.86 -20.25 12.71
C GLN A 2 -27.21 -18.81 12.32
N GLY A 3 -27.85 -18.09 13.25
CA GLY A 3 -28.21 -16.68 13.07
C GLY A 3 -26.97 -15.82 12.82
N ALA A 4 -27.10 -14.83 11.93
CA ALA A 4 -26.05 -13.85 11.72
C ALA A 4 -25.68 -13.19 13.07
N PRO A 5 -24.38 -12.99 13.35
CA PRO A 5 -23.94 -12.30 14.57
C PRO A 5 -24.65 -10.97 14.72
N THR A 6 -25.24 -10.72 15.89
CA THR A 6 -26.11 -9.57 16.21
C THR A 6 -25.38 -8.21 16.26
N ASP A 7 -24.11 -8.15 15.85
CA ASP A 7 -23.25 -6.96 15.85
C ASP A 7 -22.75 -6.59 14.43
N GLN A 8 -23.44 -7.06 13.39
CA GLN A 8 -23.10 -6.64 12.04
C GLN A 8 -23.71 -5.26 11.76
N SER A 9 -22.83 -4.29 11.49
CA SER A 9 -23.21 -3.00 10.92
C SER A 9 -24.12 -3.23 9.70
N PRO A 10 -25.17 -2.40 9.48
CA PRO A 10 -26.15 -2.59 8.40
C PRO A 10 -25.53 -2.61 6.98
N THR A 11 -24.24 -2.33 6.87
CA THR A 11 -23.44 -2.31 5.64
C THR A 11 -22.48 -3.51 5.50
N GLY A 12 -22.53 -4.49 6.41
CA GLY A 12 -21.60 -5.63 6.50
C GLY A 12 -20.46 -5.39 7.50
N PRO A 13 -19.50 -6.32 7.63
CA PRO A 13 -18.41 -6.16 8.58
C PRO A 13 -17.55 -4.95 8.23
N ASP A 14 -17.24 -4.14 9.25
CA ASP A 14 -16.36 -2.98 9.13
C ASP A 14 -14.92 -3.41 8.77
N GLY A 15 -14.22 -2.55 8.03
CA GLY A 15 -12.80 -2.75 7.77
C GLY A 15 -11.99 -2.55 9.05
N ARG A 16 -10.86 -3.25 9.17
CA ARG A 16 -9.88 -3.01 10.23
C ARG A 16 -8.55 -2.67 9.59
N CYS A 17 -7.86 -1.67 10.14
CA CYS A 17 -6.46 -1.43 9.87
C CYS A 17 -5.66 -2.08 11.00
N LEU A 18 -4.83 -3.06 10.65
CA LEU A 18 -4.01 -3.81 11.59
C LEU A 18 -2.59 -3.25 11.56
N ILE A 19 -2.04 -2.90 12.71
CA ILE A 19 -0.62 -2.63 12.85
C ILE A 19 0.04 -3.93 13.30
N VAL A 20 0.83 -4.54 12.41
CA VAL A 20 1.46 -5.84 12.61
C VAL A 20 2.97 -5.66 12.77
N PRO A 21 3.54 -5.90 13.96
CA PRO A 21 4.99 -6.05 14.14
C PRO A 21 5.52 -7.20 13.28
N LEU A 22 6.68 -7.01 12.64
CA LEU A 22 7.28 -8.02 11.75
C LEU A 22 7.90 -9.19 12.52
N ASP A 23 8.11 -9.03 13.82
CA ASP A 23 8.66 -10.00 14.75
C ASP A 23 7.59 -10.76 15.55
N ASP A 24 6.29 -10.44 15.35
CA ASP A 24 5.19 -11.22 15.94
C ASP A 24 5.22 -12.66 15.39
N ASP A 25 4.95 -13.62 16.27
CA ASP A 25 4.92 -15.04 15.89
C ASP A 25 3.85 -15.30 14.82
N GLY A 26 4.20 -16.09 13.80
CA GLY A 26 3.34 -16.36 12.64
C GLY A 26 3.36 -15.30 11.54
N VAL A 27 4.14 -14.21 11.67
CA VAL A 27 4.35 -13.22 10.59
C VAL A 27 5.57 -13.59 9.75
N ARG A 28 5.40 -13.66 8.43
CA ARG A 28 6.52 -13.89 7.49
C ARG A 28 6.40 -13.06 6.21
N ILE A 29 7.53 -12.53 5.76
CA ILE A 29 7.65 -11.89 4.45
C ILE A 29 8.22 -12.93 3.47
N GLU A 30 7.51 -13.18 2.38
CA GLU A 30 7.94 -14.12 1.35
C GLU A 30 8.73 -13.44 0.25
N ASN A 31 9.73 -14.12 -0.32
CA ASN A 31 10.51 -13.55 -1.41
C ASN A 31 9.80 -13.73 -2.77
N THR A 32 8.70 -13.02 -2.99
CA THR A 32 7.83 -13.18 -4.16
C THR A 32 7.95 -12.08 -5.20
N TRP A 33 8.64 -10.97 -4.90
CA TRP A 33 8.67 -9.81 -5.80
C TRP A 33 9.57 -10.00 -7.03
N GLN A 34 8.95 -10.41 -8.16
CA GLN A 34 9.61 -10.58 -9.46
C GLN A 34 9.05 -9.63 -10.52
N ALA A 35 9.20 -8.32 -10.31
CA ALA A 35 8.66 -7.29 -11.21
C ALA A 35 9.62 -6.86 -12.35
N MET A 36 9.07 -6.28 -13.42
CA MET A 36 9.86 -5.72 -14.53
C MET A 36 10.59 -4.43 -14.16
N SER A 37 9.99 -3.58 -13.33
CA SER A 37 10.54 -2.32 -12.82
C SER A 37 10.36 -2.24 -11.31
N LEU A 38 10.94 -1.21 -10.66
CA LEU A 38 10.86 -1.04 -9.20
C LEU A 38 11.34 -2.28 -8.42
N ARG A 39 12.29 -3.06 -8.98
CA ARG A 39 12.73 -4.35 -8.41
C ARG A 39 13.32 -4.24 -7.02
N ALA A 40 13.90 -3.09 -6.68
CA ALA A 40 14.50 -2.82 -5.38
C ALA A 40 13.50 -2.36 -4.30
N THR A 41 12.19 -2.30 -4.58
CA THR A 41 11.19 -1.90 -3.57
C THR A 41 10.82 -3.00 -2.59
N MET A 42 11.17 -4.26 -2.90
CA MET A 42 10.85 -5.42 -2.05
C MET A 42 9.33 -5.49 -1.73
N SER A 43 8.48 -5.31 -2.75
CA SER A 43 7.01 -5.35 -2.62
C SER A 43 6.47 -6.78 -2.54
N ASN A 44 7.11 -7.56 -1.67
CA ASN A 44 6.86 -8.95 -1.38
C ASN A 44 5.50 -9.17 -0.70
N ASP A 45 5.00 -10.40 -0.81
CA ASP A 45 3.83 -10.82 -0.06
C ASP A 45 4.16 -10.99 1.44
N VAL A 46 3.19 -10.65 2.28
CA VAL A 46 3.27 -10.88 3.73
C VAL A 46 2.21 -11.90 4.09
N VAL A 47 2.61 -12.97 4.77
CA VAL A 47 1.69 -14.00 5.29
C VAL A 47 1.57 -13.86 6.80
N LEU A 48 0.32 -13.90 7.26
CA LEU A 48 -0.07 -13.89 8.67
C LEU A 48 -0.70 -15.24 8.99
N ASP A 49 -0.01 -16.10 9.72
CA ASP A 49 -0.50 -17.43 10.11
C ASP A 49 -0.87 -17.47 11.60
N GLN A 50 -2.17 -17.57 11.88
CA GLN A 50 -2.72 -17.60 13.24
C GLN A 50 -2.25 -16.47 14.19
N VAL A 51 -1.90 -15.30 13.64
CA VAL A 51 -1.43 -14.15 14.42
C VAL A 51 -2.58 -13.57 15.24
N PHE A 52 -2.39 -13.47 16.56
CA PHE A 52 -3.38 -12.87 17.45
C PHE A 52 -3.26 -11.34 17.47
N PHE A 53 -4.39 -10.65 17.30
CA PHE A 53 -4.47 -9.19 17.36
C PHE A 53 -5.34 -8.76 18.54
N PRO A 54 -4.76 -8.11 19.57
CA PRO A 54 -5.54 -7.50 20.63
C PRO A 54 -6.22 -6.22 20.10
N ASP A 55 -7.41 -5.90 20.62
CA ASP A 55 -8.28 -4.82 20.12
C ASP A 55 -7.57 -3.46 20.02
N GLU A 56 -6.59 -3.20 20.90
CA GLU A 56 -5.83 -1.94 20.90
C GLU A 56 -4.96 -1.75 19.65
N ARG A 57 -4.61 -2.83 18.94
CA ARG A 57 -3.83 -2.80 17.68
C ARG A 57 -4.72 -2.75 16.44
N VAL A 58 -6.04 -2.72 16.62
CA VAL A 58 -7.03 -2.88 15.57
C VAL A 58 -7.81 -1.58 15.43
N ALA A 59 -7.29 -0.66 14.62
CA ALA A 59 -8.03 0.55 14.31
C ALA A 59 -9.27 0.21 13.47
N VAL A 60 -10.45 0.61 13.94
CA VAL A 60 -11.71 0.39 13.23
C VAL A 60 -11.83 1.40 12.09
N PHE A 61 -12.02 0.89 10.88
CA PHE A 61 -12.31 1.69 9.70
C PHE A 61 -13.76 1.45 9.28
N THR A 62 -14.63 2.37 9.67
CA THR A 62 -16.06 2.27 9.38
C THR A 62 -16.29 2.35 7.88
N ARG A 63 -17.03 1.38 7.35
CA ARG A 63 -17.37 1.35 5.93
C ARG A 63 -18.30 2.51 5.56
N PRO A 64 -18.09 3.20 4.42
CA PRO A 64 -19.02 4.18 3.90
C PRO A 64 -20.41 3.57 3.70
N ALA A 65 -21.45 4.36 3.93
CA ALA A 65 -22.82 3.96 3.61
C ALA A 65 -22.94 3.55 2.12
N PRO A 66 -23.87 2.65 1.76
CA PRO A 66 -24.04 2.18 0.40
C PRO A 66 -24.22 3.37 -0.56
N GLY A 67 -23.53 3.34 -1.70
CA GLY A 67 -23.56 4.43 -2.69
C GLY A 67 -22.60 5.59 -2.40
N LYS A 68 -21.86 5.59 -1.28
CA LYS A 68 -20.76 6.54 -1.03
C LYS A 68 -19.40 5.89 -1.26
N THR A 69 -18.46 6.66 -1.78
CA THR A 69 -17.06 6.24 -1.93
C THR A 69 -16.28 6.50 -0.64
N TRP A 70 -15.18 5.78 -0.43
CA TRP A 70 -14.25 6.02 0.69
C TRP A 70 -13.73 7.45 0.72
N VAL A 71 -13.45 8.03 -0.45
CA VAL A 71 -13.04 9.42 -0.58
C VAL A 71 -14.20 10.34 -0.18
N GLY A 72 -15.40 10.14 -0.71
CA GLY A 72 -16.56 10.98 -0.43
C GLY A 72 -17.07 10.91 1.01
N ALA A 73 -16.72 9.85 1.75
CA ALA A 73 -17.03 9.68 3.16
C ALA A 73 -15.93 10.21 4.11
N ALA A 74 -14.72 10.45 3.60
CA ALA A 74 -13.62 10.97 4.39
C ALA A 74 -13.85 12.44 4.80
N PRO A 75 -13.36 12.88 5.97
CA PRO A 75 -13.35 14.30 6.34
C PRO A 75 -12.65 15.14 5.26
N ALA A 76 -13.14 16.36 5.02
CA ALA A 76 -12.66 17.22 3.93
C ALA A 76 -11.13 17.45 3.95
N ALA A 77 -10.55 17.57 5.16
CA ALA A 77 -9.10 17.68 5.33
C ALA A 77 -8.34 16.43 4.84
N LEU A 78 -8.88 15.23 5.08
CA LEU A 78 -8.29 13.97 4.64
C LEU A 78 -8.45 13.78 3.11
N GLN A 79 -9.57 14.23 2.54
CA GLN A 79 -9.75 14.23 1.08
C GLN A 79 -8.71 15.10 0.38
N ALA A 80 -8.50 16.32 0.88
CA ALA A 80 -7.48 17.23 0.35
C ALA A 80 -6.06 16.68 0.53
N ALA A 81 -5.78 16.08 1.70
CA ALA A 81 -4.47 15.50 2.01
C ALA A 81 -4.15 14.25 1.17
N GLY A 82 -5.11 13.34 0.96
CA GLY A 82 -4.90 12.12 0.17
C GLY A 82 -4.57 12.41 -1.30
N LEU A 83 -5.27 13.37 -1.91
CA LEU A 83 -4.99 13.82 -3.28
C LEU A 83 -3.63 14.54 -3.40
N ALA A 84 -3.28 15.34 -2.40
CA ALA A 84 -2.00 16.05 -2.36
C ALA A 84 -0.80 15.08 -2.16
N ALA A 85 -0.92 14.13 -1.24
CA ALA A 85 0.14 13.16 -0.93
C ALA A 85 0.40 12.20 -2.11
N GLY A 86 -0.65 11.70 -2.77
CA GLY A 86 -0.51 10.84 -3.95
C GLY A 86 0.22 11.53 -5.11
N ARG A 87 0.00 12.84 -5.31
CA ARG A 87 0.70 13.62 -6.34
C ARG A 87 2.15 13.93 -5.98
N LEU A 88 2.43 14.23 -4.71
CA LEU A 88 3.76 14.64 -4.26
C LEU A 88 4.76 13.49 -4.21
N VAL A 89 4.32 12.27 -3.87
CA VAL A 89 5.23 11.11 -3.73
C VAL A 89 5.46 10.44 -5.09
N THR A 90 4.42 10.26 -5.89
CA THR A 90 4.52 9.52 -7.16
C THR A 90 5.17 10.37 -8.26
N GLY A 91 4.92 11.68 -8.28
CA GLY A 91 5.44 12.59 -9.30
C GLY A 91 6.97 12.54 -9.42
N PRO A 92 7.74 12.78 -8.36
CA PRO A 92 9.21 12.74 -8.40
C PRO A 92 9.79 11.37 -8.76
N ILE A 93 9.13 10.27 -8.37
CA ILE A 93 9.53 8.90 -8.75
C ILE A 93 9.40 8.71 -10.27
N MET A 94 8.37 9.28 -10.88
CA MET A 94 8.11 9.15 -12.32
C MET A 94 8.89 10.15 -13.18
N LEU A 95 9.21 11.34 -12.66
CA LEU A 95 9.93 12.36 -13.44
C LEU A 95 11.38 11.97 -13.76
N GLY A 96 12.00 11.07 -13.00
CA GLY A 96 13.35 10.55 -13.28
C GLY A 96 14.46 11.61 -13.17
N SER A 97 15.65 11.20 -12.71
CA SER A 97 16.84 12.06 -12.83
C SER A 97 17.52 11.80 -14.18
N PRO A 98 17.54 12.75 -15.14
CA PRO A 98 18.08 12.52 -16.49
C PRO A 98 19.61 12.31 -16.53
N LYS A 99 20.32 12.50 -15.42
CA LYS A 99 21.79 12.53 -15.38
C LYS A 99 22.48 11.19 -15.66
N ARG A 100 21.80 10.05 -15.52
CA ARG A 100 22.46 8.73 -15.62
C ARG A 100 22.49 8.15 -17.05
N LEU A 101 21.59 8.60 -17.93
CA LEU A 101 21.53 8.14 -19.32
C LEU A 101 22.68 8.70 -20.18
N TRP A 102 23.16 9.91 -19.86
CA TRP A 102 24.24 10.57 -20.61
C TRP A 102 25.61 9.90 -20.46
N ILE A 103 25.89 9.28 -19.30
CA ILE A 103 27.20 8.67 -19.00
C ILE A 103 27.40 7.35 -19.76
N VAL A 104 26.34 6.58 -19.99
CA VAL A 104 26.41 5.33 -20.76
C VAL A 104 26.50 5.61 -22.27
N GLN A 105 25.89 6.69 -22.75
CA GLN A 105 25.92 7.01 -24.18
C GLN A 105 27.21 7.72 -24.63
N SER A 106 27.90 8.45 -23.74
CA SER A 106 29.17 9.12 -24.08
C SER A 106 30.40 8.21 -24.06
N SER A 107 30.26 6.93 -23.70
CA SER A 107 31.36 5.97 -23.56
C SER A 107 31.46 4.95 -24.71
N SER A 108 30.66 5.11 -25.78
CA SER A 108 30.91 4.35 -27.02
C SER A 108 32.19 4.87 -27.68
N PRO A 109 33.21 4.02 -27.92
CA PRO A 109 34.34 4.40 -28.76
C PRO A 109 33.82 4.76 -30.15
N ARG A 110 34.23 5.93 -30.67
CA ARG A 110 34.18 6.23 -32.09
C ARG A 110 35.52 5.79 -32.66
N ASP A 111 35.60 4.54 -33.09
CA ASP A 111 36.73 4.06 -33.85
C ASP A 111 36.60 4.52 -35.31
N GLU A 112 37.62 5.30 -35.71
CA GLU A 112 38.22 5.57 -37.03
C GLU A 112 37.50 5.15 -38.33
N ILE A 113 37.39 6.14 -39.25
CA ILE A 113 37.59 5.96 -40.70
C ILE A 113 38.85 6.74 -41.06
#